data_AF-A0A8J6P3V3-F1
#
_entry.id   AF-A0A8J6P3V3-F1
#
_cell.length_a   1.000
_cell.length_b   1.000
_cell.length_c   1.000
_cell.angle_alpha   90.00
_cell.angle_beta   90.00
_cell.angle_gamma   90.00
#
_symmetry.space_group_name_H-M   'P 1'
#
loop_
_entity.id
_entity.type
_entity.pdbx_description
1 polymer ?
#
loop_
_entity_poly.entity_id
_entity_poly.type
_entity_poly.pdbx_seq_one_letter_code
_entity_poly.pdbx_strand_id
1 'polypeptide(L)'
;MAILRCTKKLLTELKTKPSEGTISSNDVGSWHANLLRIDRRKCILFTHDATLYSFFVPGLKKPQFENVREVFGQNLFKNLLWENFPQNQIEIVLDEHREIIIAKTNNRSVLGSMNDLAFQLKYRIGAMGGLVNVDLAELNHELNRIPMSAIKEIYSIDELRKLLNKLSTTL
;
A
#
# COMPACT_ATOMS: atom_id res chain seq x y z
N MET A 1 13.10 -9.51 2.99
CA MET A 1 11.96 -9.74 3.90
C MET A 1 11.28 -8.42 4.20
N ALA A 2 9.99 -8.32 3.89
CA ALA A 2 9.21 -7.10 4.03
C ALA A 2 8.55 -6.92 5.41
N ILE A 3 8.21 -5.68 5.74
CA ILE A 3 7.49 -5.28 6.94
C ILE A 3 6.23 -4.52 6.56
N LEU A 4 5.10 -4.98 7.09
CA LEU A 4 3.81 -4.33 6.98
C LEU A 4 3.39 -3.72 8.32
N ARG A 5 3.55 -2.40 8.43
CA ARG A 5 3.25 -1.62 9.62
C ARG A 5 1.77 -1.24 9.67
N CYS A 6 1.04 -1.95 10.50
CA CYS A 6 -0.41 -1.82 10.57
C CYS A 6 -0.84 -0.80 11.63
N THR A 7 -1.83 0.01 11.30
CA THR A 7 -2.52 0.85 12.29
C THR A 7 -3.14 0.01 13.40
N LYS A 8 -3.37 0.60 14.59
CA LYS A 8 -4.02 -0.10 15.71
C LYS A 8 -5.36 -0.73 15.33
N LYS A 9 -6.18 -0.03 14.54
CA LYS A 9 -7.47 -0.53 14.05
C LYS A 9 -7.30 -1.79 13.20
N LEU A 10 -6.32 -1.79 12.30
CA LEU A 10 -6.03 -2.96 11.46
C LEU A 10 -5.47 -4.12 12.29
N LEU A 11 -4.55 -3.88 13.22
CA LEU A 11 -4.01 -4.92 14.10
C LEU A 11 -5.12 -5.64 14.90
N THR A 12 -6.09 -4.87 15.41
CA THR A 12 -7.26 -5.43 16.09
C THR A 12 -8.10 -6.31 15.16
N GLU A 13 -8.32 -5.88 13.91
CA GLU A 13 -9.05 -6.67 12.91
C GLU A 13 -8.31 -7.96 12.54
N LEU A 14 -6.99 -7.89 12.38
CA LEU A 14 -6.13 -9.02 12.03
C LEU A 14 -5.94 -10.01 13.19
N LYS A 15 -6.30 -9.62 14.43
CA LYS A 15 -6.07 -10.41 15.66
C LYS A 15 -4.63 -10.93 15.80
N THR A 16 -3.67 -10.17 15.28
CA THR A 16 -2.26 -10.57 15.21
C THR A 16 -1.44 -9.73 16.19
N LYS A 17 -0.58 -10.39 16.96
CA LYS A 17 0.39 -9.69 17.81
C LYS A 17 1.51 -9.14 16.91
N PRO A 18 1.72 -7.80 16.85
CA PRO A 18 2.79 -7.24 16.03
C PRO A 18 4.16 -7.60 16.61
N SER A 19 5.14 -7.80 15.73
CA SER A 19 6.54 -7.92 16.10
C SER A 19 7.09 -6.59 16.65
N GLU A 20 8.01 -6.67 17.60
CA GLU A 20 8.71 -5.51 18.17
C GLU A 20 10.08 -5.35 17.51
N GLY A 21 10.54 -4.10 17.35
CA GLY A 21 11.94 -3.81 16.99
C GLY A 21 12.39 -4.21 15.59
N THR A 22 11.49 -4.53 14.65
CA THR A 22 11.88 -4.99 13.31
C THR A 22 12.19 -3.82 12.37
N ILE A 23 13.42 -3.77 11.87
CA ILE A 23 13.87 -2.88 10.80
C ILE A 23 13.76 -3.64 9.48
N SER A 24 13.27 -2.98 8.43
CA SER A 24 13.22 -3.57 7.09
C SER A 24 14.65 -3.83 6.62
N SER A 25 14.93 -4.98 6.01
CA SER A 25 16.26 -5.28 5.48
C SER A 25 16.66 -4.36 4.33
N ASN A 26 15.69 -3.75 3.64
CA ASN A 26 15.90 -2.81 2.55
C ASN A 26 14.75 -1.81 2.41
N ASP A 27 14.97 -0.78 1.60
CA ASP A 27 14.01 0.32 1.40
C ASP A 27 12.72 -0.12 0.67
N VAL A 28 12.73 -1.26 -0.04
CA VAL A 28 11.59 -1.76 -0.84
C VAL A 28 10.55 -2.47 0.01
N GLY A 29 10.98 -3.15 1.06
CA GLY A 29 10.12 -3.96 1.92
C GLY A 29 9.34 -3.17 2.97
N SER A 30 9.43 -1.83 3.00
CA SER A 30 8.87 -1.02 4.09
C SER A 30 7.50 -0.46 3.73
N TRP A 31 6.43 -0.98 4.36
CA TRP A 31 5.05 -0.58 4.07
C TRP A 31 4.24 -0.25 5.32
N HIS A 32 3.19 0.55 5.13
CA HIS A 32 2.15 0.85 6.10
C HIS A 32 0.78 0.41 5.60
N ALA A 33 -0.10 0.02 6.52
CA ALA A 33 -1.45 -0.42 6.21
C ALA A 33 -2.49 0.17 7.18
N ASN A 34 -3.51 0.82 6.61
CA ASN A 34 -4.58 1.48 7.34
C ASN A 34 -5.93 0.82 7.03
N LEU A 35 -6.68 0.48 8.09
CA LEU A 35 -8.04 -0.03 7.95
C LEU A 35 -9.01 1.14 7.75
N LEU A 36 -9.65 1.16 6.60
CA LEU A 36 -10.67 2.13 6.22
C LEU A 36 -12.07 1.50 6.21
N ARG A 37 -13.09 2.35 6.26
CA ARG A 37 -14.48 1.95 6.05
C ARG A 37 -15.14 2.87 5.02
N ILE A 38 -15.39 2.35 3.83
CA ILE A 38 -16.01 3.07 2.71
C ILE A 38 -17.21 2.24 2.24
N ASP A 39 -18.36 2.87 2.00
CA ASP A 39 -19.65 2.23 1.71
C ASP A 39 -20.00 1.08 2.65
N ARG A 40 -19.76 1.29 3.95
CA ARG A 40 -19.99 0.31 5.02
C ARG A 40 -19.16 -0.98 4.89
N ARG A 41 -18.20 -1.04 3.95
CA ARG A 41 -17.28 -2.16 3.72
C ARG A 41 -15.92 -1.90 4.35
N LYS A 42 -15.28 -2.94 4.88
CA LYS A 42 -13.91 -2.87 5.38
C LYS A 42 -12.95 -2.86 4.20
N CYS A 43 -11.99 -1.96 4.22
CA CYS A 43 -11.03 -1.76 3.14
C CYS A 43 -9.64 -1.56 3.75
N ILE A 44 -8.58 -1.88 3.02
CA ILE A 44 -7.21 -1.55 3.44
C ILE A 44 -6.60 -0.59 2.41
N LEU A 45 -5.98 0.48 2.91
CA LEU A 45 -5.04 1.29 2.15
C LEU A 45 -3.63 0.84 2.53
N PHE A 46 -2.88 0.36 1.54
CA PHE A 46 -1.47 0.06 1.66
C PHE A 46 -0.66 1.22 1.10
N THR A 47 0.43 1.60 1.76
CA THR A 47 1.28 2.73 1.38
C THR A 47 2.74 2.40 1.64
N HIS A 48 3.59 2.54 0.63
CA HIS A 48 5.03 2.38 0.75
C HIS A 48 5.64 3.50 1.61
N ASP A 49 6.56 3.16 2.53
CA ASP A 49 7.05 4.07 3.56
C ASP A 49 7.86 5.24 3.00
N ALA A 50 8.70 4.99 1.99
CA ALA A 50 9.58 6.04 1.42
C ALA A 50 8.95 6.80 0.26
N THR A 51 8.21 6.10 -0.61
CA THR A 51 7.71 6.67 -1.89
C THR A 51 6.25 7.10 -1.81
N LEU A 52 5.55 6.72 -0.74
CA LEU A 52 4.11 6.88 -0.56
C LEU A 52 3.26 6.20 -1.64
N TYR A 53 3.85 5.34 -2.47
CA TYR A 53 3.10 4.58 -3.46
C TYR A 53 2.04 3.75 -2.76
N SER A 54 0.80 3.91 -3.18
CA SER A 54 -0.36 3.44 -2.43
C SER A 54 -1.31 2.66 -3.29
N PHE A 55 -1.94 1.64 -2.72
CA PHE A 55 -3.03 0.94 -3.37
C PHE A 55 -4.12 0.58 -2.37
N PHE A 56 -5.36 0.75 -2.82
CA PHE A 56 -6.58 0.57 -2.06
C PHE A 56 -7.24 -0.76 -2.43
N VAL A 57 -7.63 -1.52 -1.40
CA VAL A 57 -8.29 -2.83 -1.55
C VAL A 57 -9.61 -2.80 -0.77
N PRO A 58 -10.76 -2.68 -1.45
CA PRO A 58 -12.07 -2.63 -0.79
C PRO A 58 -12.68 -4.00 -0.53
N GLY A 59 -13.75 -4.01 0.27
CA GLY A 59 -14.67 -5.14 0.33
C GLY A 59 -14.13 -6.39 1.04
N LEU A 60 -13.08 -6.24 1.85
CA LEU A 60 -12.43 -7.34 2.53
C LEU A 60 -13.36 -7.96 3.59
N LYS A 61 -13.41 -9.30 3.61
CA LYS A 61 -14.13 -10.09 4.61
C LYS A 61 -13.12 -10.87 5.45
N LYS A 62 -13.63 -11.61 6.43
CA LYS A 62 -12.82 -12.38 7.39
C LYS A 62 -11.73 -13.24 6.72
N PRO A 63 -12.00 -14.04 5.66
CA PRO A 63 -10.94 -14.86 5.05
C PRO A 63 -9.81 -14.04 4.45
N GLN A 64 -10.10 -12.84 3.93
CA GLN A 64 -9.08 -11.95 3.38
C GLN A 64 -8.23 -11.30 4.48
N PHE A 65 -8.81 -11.01 5.65
CA PHE A 65 -8.01 -10.53 6.79
C PHE A 65 -7.13 -11.63 7.39
N GLU A 66 -7.61 -12.87 7.42
CA GLU A 66 -6.81 -14.04 7.83
C GLU A 66 -5.62 -14.27 6.88
N ASN A 67 -5.77 -13.91 5.61
CA ASN A 67 -4.74 -14.04 4.57
C ASN A 67 -4.20 -12.68 4.07
N VAL A 68 -4.09 -11.68 4.95
CA VAL A 68 -3.74 -10.30 4.55
C VAL A 68 -2.42 -10.18 3.78
N ARG A 69 -1.46 -11.09 4.03
CA ARG A 69 -0.17 -11.12 3.33
C ARG A 69 -0.33 -11.49 1.86
N GLU A 70 -1.15 -12.49 1.58
CA GLU A 70 -1.49 -12.90 0.22
C GLU A 70 -2.29 -11.80 -0.48
N VAL A 71 -3.26 -11.20 0.21
CA VAL A 71 -4.02 -10.05 -0.30
C VAL A 71 -3.10 -8.92 -0.70
N PHE A 72 -2.13 -8.57 0.17
CA PHE A 72 -1.13 -7.55 -0.13
C PHE A 72 -0.33 -7.92 -1.38
N GLY A 73 0.27 -9.12 -1.44
CA GLY A 73 1.13 -9.53 -2.56
C GLY A 73 0.39 -9.58 -3.90
N GLN A 74 -0.80 -10.15 -3.94
CA GLN A 74 -1.61 -10.24 -5.15
C GLN A 74 -2.02 -8.86 -5.67
N ASN A 75 -2.41 -7.94 -4.78
CA ASN A 75 -2.80 -6.60 -5.20
C ASN A 75 -1.58 -5.76 -5.59
N LEU A 76 -0.46 -5.90 -4.88
CA LEU A 76 0.79 -5.25 -5.28
C LEU A 76 1.20 -5.68 -6.70
N PHE A 77 1.21 -6.98 -6.98
CA PHE A 77 1.49 -7.52 -8.33
C PHE A 77 0.58 -6.90 -9.40
N LYS A 78 -0.74 -6.93 -9.18
CA LYS A 78 -1.72 -6.37 -10.12
C LYS A 78 -1.50 -4.89 -10.41
N ASN A 79 -1.22 -4.09 -9.37
CA ASN A 79 -0.99 -2.67 -9.53
C ASN A 79 0.34 -2.38 -10.25
N LEU A 80 1.41 -3.12 -9.95
CA LEU A 80 2.68 -2.97 -10.66
C LEU A 80 2.57 -3.36 -12.14
N LEU A 81 1.83 -4.44 -12.44
CA LEU A 81 1.55 -4.84 -13.81
C LEU A 81 0.77 -3.76 -14.56
N TRP A 82 -0.28 -3.21 -13.92
CA TRP A 82 -1.08 -2.12 -14.49
C TRP A 82 -0.27 -0.85 -14.76
N GLU A 83 0.67 -0.53 -13.88
CA GLU A 83 1.61 0.59 -14.06
C GLU A 83 2.75 0.27 -15.05
N ASN A 84 2.71 -0.86 -15.77
CA ASN A 84 3.71 -1.27 -16.75
C ASN A 84 5.14 -1.30 -16.18
N PHE A 85 5.30 -1.78 -14.94
CA PHE A 85 6.64 -2.08 -14.42
C PHE A 85 7.26 -3.25 -15.19
N PRO A 86 8.56 -3.19 -15.53
CA PRO A 86 9.28 -4.32 -16.12
C PRO A 86 9.18 -5.59 -15.28
N GLN A 87 9.06 -6.75 -15.93
CA GLN A 87 8.89 -8.04 -15.27
C GLN A 87 9.99 -8.34 -14.24
N ASN A 88 11.25 -8.03 -14.56
CA ASN A 88 12.38 -8.21 -13.63
C ASN A 88 12.23 -7.35 -12.37
N GLN A 89 11.70 -6.13 -12.46
CA GLN A 89 11.44 -5.27 -11.30
C GLN A 89 10.30 -5.82 -10.44
N ILE A 90 9.24 -6.33 -11.09
CA ILE A 90 8.12 -6.97 -10.39
C ILE A 90 8.62 -8.19 -9.61
N GLU A 91 9.46 -9.03 -10.22
CA GLU A 91 10.05 -10.21 -9.57
C GLU A 91 10.88 -9.85 -8.34
N ILE A 92 11.75 -8.84 -8.45
CA ILE A 92 12.54 -8.32 -7.31
C ILE A 92 11.62 -7.90 -6.17
N VAL A 93 10.56 -7.13 -6.47
CA VAL A 93 9.61 -6.69 -5.46
C VAL A 93 8.89 -7.89 -4.85
N LEU A 94 8.37 -8.82 -5.64
CA LEU A 94 7.64 -9.97 -5.10
C LEU A 94 8.53 -10.91 -4.27
N ASP A 95 9.79 -11.08 -4.65
CA ASP A 95 10.75 -11.88 -3.88
C ASP A 95 10.99 -11.30 -2.49
N GLU A 96 11.18 -9.98 -2.41
CA GLU A 96 11.36 -9.26 -1.15
C GLU A 96 10.16 -9.43 -0.20
N HIS A 97 8.95 -9.58 -0.77
CA HIS A 97 7.68 -9.67 -0.05
C HIS A 97 7.17 -11.11 0.14
N ARG A 98 7.97 -12.14 -0.16
CA ARG A 98 7.60 -13.55 0.15
C ARG A 98 7.32 -13.76 1.62
N GLU A 99 8.12 -13.13 2.47
CA GLU A 99 7.94 -13.11 3.91
C GLU A 99 7.61 -11.70 4.38
N ILE A 100 6.46 -11.56 5.05
CA ILE A 100 5.96 -10.27 5.55
C ILE A 100 5.77 -10.33 7.06
N ILE A 101 6.53 -9.50 7.76
CA ILE A 101 6.38 -9.28 9.21
C ILE A 101 5.31 -8.21 9.45
N ILE A 102 4.39 -8.49 10.39
CA ILE A 102 3.40 -7.51 10.85
C ILE A 102 4.00 -6.73 12.02
N ALA A 103 4.00 -5.41 11.92
CA ALA A 103 4.54 -4.51 12.96
C ALA A 103 3.59 -3.33 13.24
N LYS A 104 3.92 -2.53 14.25
CA LYS A 104 3.22 -1.26 14.53
C LYS A 104 3.73 -0.14 13.62
N THR A 105 2.86 0.81 13.30
CA THR A 105 3.24 2.06 12.61
C THR A 105 4.25 2.86 13.42
N ASN A 106 5.26 3.41 12.75
CA ASN A 106 6.37 4.17 13.35
C ASN A 106 6.57 5.56 12.72
N ASN A 107 5.88 5.87 11.62
CA ASN A 107 6.14 7.07 10.81
C ASN A 107 4.89 7.96 10.75
N ARG A 108 4.92 9.10 11.45
CA ARG A 108 3.79 10.04 11.49
C ARG A 108 3.56 10.77 10.17
N SER A 109 4.60 10.97 9.36
CA SER A 109 4.49 11.60 8.04
C SER A 109 3.71 10.72 7.07
N VAL A 110 4.03 9.42 7.04
CA VAL A 110 3.27 8.43 6.25
C VAL A 110 1.83 8.34 6.75
N LEU A 111 1.59 8.34 8.07
CA LEU A 111 0.23 8.34 8.61
C LEU A 111 -0.57 9.59 8.22
N GLY A 112 0.06 10.77 8.19
CA GLY A 112 -0.56 11.99 7.66
C GLY A 112 -0.96 11.81 6.20
N SER A 113 -0.02 11.35 5.38
CA SER A 113 -0.26 11.06 3.95
C SER A 113 -1.41 10.06 3.73
N MET A 114 -1.47 8.99 4.53
CA MET A 114 -2.56 8.02 4.47
C MET A 114 -3.92 8.61 4.85
N ASN A 115 -3.96 9.59 5.76
CA ASN A 115 -5.21 10.28 6.10
C ASN A 115 -5.70 11.15 4.95
N ASP A 116 -4.79 11.87 4.29
CA ASP A 116 -5.10 12.68 3.11
C ASP A 116 -5.62 11.78 1.97
N LEU A 117 -4.93 10.68 1.68
CA LEU A 117 -5.36 9.70 0.68
C LEU A 117 -6.70 9.06 1.05
N ALA A 118 -6.95 8.75 2.32
CA ALA A 118 -8.24 8.21 2.77
C ALA A 118 -9.38 9.21 2.55
N PHE A 119 -9.13 10.51 2.75
CA PHE A 119 -10.10 11.56 2.44
C PHE A 119 -10.38 11.65 0.93
N GLN A 120 -9.32 11.63 0.10
CA GLN A 120 -9.43 11.64 -1.36
C GLN A 120 -10.22 10.44 -1.88
N LEU A 121 -9.91 9.23 -1.41
CA LEU A 121 -10.63 8.01 -1.77
C LEU A 121 -12.12 8.12 -1.45
N LYS A 122 -12.47 8.60 -0.25
CA LYS A 122 -13.88 8.75 0.15
C LYS A 122 -14.65 9.67 -0.79
N TYR A 123 -14.04 10.80 -1.18
CA TYR A 123 -14.69 11.75 -2.08
C TYR A 123 -14.81 11.20 -3.51
N ARG A 124 -13.71 10.68 -4.08
CA ARG A 124 -13.69 10.11 -5.43
C ARG A 124 -14.69 8.96 -5.59
N ILE A 125 -14.66 8.01 -4.66
CA ILE A 125 -15.59 6.87 -4.66
C ILE A 125 -17.04 7.36 -4.55
N GLY A 126 -17.30 8.37 -3.71
CA GLY A 126 -18.62 8.98 -3.62
C GLY A 126 -19.08 9.64 -4.92
N ALA A 127 -18.19 10.39 -5.59
CA ALA A 127 -18.46 11.03 -6.87
C ALA A 127 -18.71 10.02 -8.01
N MET A 128 -18.07 8.85 -7.96
CA MET A 128 -18.31 7.72 -8.87
C MET A 128 -19.62 6.97 -8.57
N GLY A 129 -20.39 7.36 -7.57
CA GLY A 129 -21.64 6.69 -7.19
C GLY A 129 -21.44 5.46 -6.29
N GLY A 130 -20.31 5.36 -5.61
CA GLY A 130 -19.98 4.30 -4.67
C GLY A 130 -19.11 3.19 -5.25
N LEU A 131 -18.60 2.33 -4.38
CA LEU A 131 -17.62 1.27 -4.66
C LEU A 131 -18.04 0.29 -5.77
N VAL A 132 -19.33 0.15 -6.04
CA VAL A 132 -19.85 -0.75 -7.08
C VAL A 132 -19.54 -0.25 -8.50
N ASN A 133 -19.29 1.05 -8.65
CA ASN A 133 -19.06 1.72 -9.93
C ASN A 133 -17.58 2.10 -10.13
N VAL A 134 -16.69 1.63 -9.26
CA VAL A 134 -15.27 2.01 -9.26
C VAL A 134 -14.47 0.98 -10.05
N ASP A 135 -13.73 1.43 -11.06
CA ASP A 135 -12.58 0.68 -11.55
C ASP A 135 -11.42 0.84 -10.56
N LEU A 136 -11.03 -0.26 -9.90
CA LEU A 136 -10.00 -0.23 -8.86
C LEU A 136 -8.59 -0.03 -9.41
N ALA A 137 -8.33 -0.50 -10.63
CA ALA A 137 -7.02 -0.33 -11.24
C ALA A 137 -6.83 1.15 -11.62
N GLU A 138 -7.86 1.76 -12.23
CA GLU A 138 -7.88 3.19 -12.52
C GLU A 138 -7.81 4.04 -11.24
N LEU A 139 -8.59 3.72 -10.21
CA LEU A 139 -8.57 4.48 -8.96
C LEU A 139 -7.18 4.46 -8.30
N ASN A 140 -6.52 3.29 -8.24
CA ASN A 140 -5.17 3.21 -7.69
C ASN A 140 -4.13 3.91 -8.57
N HIS A 141 -4.30 3.85 -9.89
CA HIS A 141 -3.47 4.59 -10.84
C HIS A 141 -3.57 6.11 -10.60
N GLU A 142 -4.78 6.65 -10.47
CA GLU A 142 -4.99 8.06 -10.17
C GLU A 142 -4.45 8.46 -8.80
N LEU A 143 -4.62 7.60 -7.79
CA LEU A 143 -4.17 7.86 -6.42
C LEU A 143 -2.66 8.16 -6.37
N ASN A 144 -1.87 7.46 -7.18
CA ASN A 144 -0.42 7.62 -7.25
C ASN A 144 0.05 8.81 -8.12
N ARG A 145 -0.89 9.58 -8.69
CA ARG A 145 -0.67 10.83 -9.43
C ARG A 145 -1.21 12.04 -8.66
N ILE A 146 -1.48 11.88 -7.36
CA ILE A 146 -1.72 12.98 -6.44
C ILE A 146 -0.35 13.48 -5.95
N PRO A 147 0.00 14.77 -6.10
CA PRO A 147 1.21 15.33 -5.51
C PRO A 147 1.17 15.20 -3.98
N MET A 148 2.24 14.66 -3.39
CA MET A 148 2.30 14.45 -1.94
C MET A 148 3.41 15.33 -1.33
N SER A 149 3.03 16.22 -0.41
CA SER A 149 3.96 17.17 0.22
C SER A 149 5.11 16.48 0.97
N ALA A 150 4.84 15.33 1.58
CA ALA A 150 5.83 14.51 2.29
C ALA A 150 6.96 13.97 1.38
N ILE A 151 6.77 13.98 0.06
CA ILE A 151 7.78 13.66 -0.96
C ILE A 151 8.04 14.85 -1.89
N LYS A 152 7.93 16.08 -1.37
CA LYS A 152 8.22 17.34 -2.08
C LYS A 152 7.34 17.57 -3.31
N GLU A 153 6.05 17.26 -3.18
CA GLU A 153 5.03 17.51 -4.22
C GLU A 153 5.27 16.72 -5.52
N ILE A 154 5.99 15.60 -5.41
CA ILE A 154 6.20 14.65 -6.50
C ILE A 154 5.09 13.58 -6.48
N TYR A 155 4.85 12.92 -7.61
CA TYR A 155 3.98 11.76 -7.70
C TYR A 155 4.65 10.51 -7.12
N SER A 156 3.91 9.77 -6.31
CA SER A 156 4.40 8.55 -5.67
C SER A 156 4.82 7.47 -6.67
N ILE A 157 4.18 7.40 -7.84
CA ILE A 157 4.59 6.49 -8.91
C ILE A 157 6.01 6.79 -9.42
N ASP A 158 6.37 8.07 -9.55
CA ASP A 158 7.69 8.46 -10.04
C ASP A 158 8.79 8.14 -9.02
N GLU A 159 8.52 8.34 -7.74
CA GLU A 159 9.43 7.95 -6.66
C GLU A 159 9.61 6.42 -6.58
N LEU A 160 8.54 5.65 -6.78
CA LEU A 160 8.65 4.19 -6.86
C LEU A 160 9.51 3.75 -8.06
N ARG A 161 9.29 4.33 -9.25
CA ARG A 161 10.13 4.04 -10.43
C ARG A 161 11.60 4.38 -10.18
N LYS A 162 11.89 5.54 -9.59
CA LYS A 162 13.27 5.93 -9.23
C LYS A 162 13.90 4.93 -8.26
N LEU A 163 13.16 4.47 -7.25
CA LEU A 163 13.63 3.48 -6.29
C LEU A 163 13.98 2.15 -6.99
N LEU A 164 13.07 1.61 -7.80
CA LEU A 164 13.28 0.31 -8.45
C LEU A 164 14.34 0.35 -9.56
N ASN A 165 14.49 1.48 -10.25
CA ASN A 165 15.57 1.67 -11.21
C ASN A 165 16.95 1.62 -10.54
N LYS A 166 17.13 2.27 -9.38
CA LYS A 166 18.41 2.23 -8.63
C LYS A 166 18.81 0.81 -8.25
N LEU A 167 17.84 -0.01 -7.87
CA LEU A 167 18.07 -1.41 -7.52
C LEU A 167 18.43 -2.26 -8.72
N SER A 168 17.79 -2.00 -9.86
CA SER A 168 18.06 -2.71 -11.13
C SER A 168 19.47 -2.42 -11.68
N THR A 169 20.05 -1.27 -11.36
CA THR A 169 21.42 -0.88 -11.80
C THR A 169 22.51 -1.42 -10.86
N THR A 170 22.15 -1.95 -9.70
CA THR A 170 23.09 -2.43 -8.66
C THR A 170 23.25 -3.96 -8.67
N LEU A 171 22.47 -4.65 -9.50
CA LEU A 171 22.53 -6.09 -9.79
C LEU A 171 23.23 -6.32 -11.13
#